data_AF-X0V4V3-F1
#
_entry.id   AF-X0V4V3-F1
#
_cell.length_a   1.000
_cell.length_b   1.000
_cell.length_c   1.000
_cell.angle_alpha   90.00
_cell.angle_beta   90.00
_cell.angle_gamma   90.00
#
_symmetry.space_group_name_H-M   'P 1'
#
loop_
_entity.id
_entity.type
_entity.pdbx_description
1 polymer ?
#
loop_
_entity_poly.entity_id
_entity_poly.type
_entity_poly.pdbx_seq_one_letter_code
_entity_poly.pdbx_strand_id
1 'polypeptide(L)'
;IVIRGRSAIALLQSTIFEPAVAPELFGYSWRLLRLARCDDLTKGEWVQQPWLMRKFGQTKLNDMIVAPDGGIYVAYHHRGGDESYEATEQLPKEYYIARIGEDLSVETFSPGFSPVSSRLFVDSAGRWYIMGRQDDALHMWRVDPKDNFKPTKHWDLPGTDNLKAMLHTLRPERFGGEGDGDTVHLVTGDYRRIPFDDTVDRFGLWHASFELPVNE
;
A
#
# COMPACT_ATOMS: atom_id res chain seq x y z
N ILE A 1 -7.44 3.86 7.14
CA ILE A 1 -8.45 4.92 7.28
C ILE A 1 -7.78 6.28 7.10
N VAL A 2 -8.46 7.23 6.48
CA VAL A 2 -8.09 8.64 6.36
C VAL A 2 -9.17 9.45 7.08
N ILE A 3 -8.78 10.31 8.01
CA ILE A 3 -9.70 11.18 8.76
C ILE A 3 -9.39 12.63 8.38
N ARG A 4 -10.42 13.40 8.03
CA ARG A 4 -10.33 14.81 7.63
C ARG A 4 -11.33 15.63 8.42
N GLY A 5 -10.88 16.18 9.56
CA GLY A 5 -11.77 16.88 10.49
C GLY A 5 -12.85 15.93 11.02
N ARG A 6 -14.10 16.15 10.59
CA ARG A 6 -15.24 15.29 10.97
C ARG A 6 -15.54 14.17 10.00
N SER A 7 -14.99 14.18 8.79
CA SER A 7 -15.24 13.12 7.81
C SER A 7 -14.13 12.07 7.83
N ALA A 8 -14.43 10.88 7.32
CA ALA A 8 -13.47 9.81 7.15
C ALA A 8 -13.75 8.96 5.92
N ILE A 9 -12.69 8.46 5.30
CA ILE A 9 -12.74 7.39 4.29
C ILE A 9 -11.91 6.22 4.80
N ALA A 10 -12.47 5.02 4.72
CA ALA A 10 -11.81 3.79 5.13
C ALA A 10 -11.84 2.76 4.00
N LEU A 11 -10.73 2.04 3.87
CA LEU A 11 -10.71 0.74 3.21
C LEU A 11 -10.99 -0.31 4.27
N LEU A 12 -12.09 -1.04 4.10
CA LEU A 12 -12.47 -2.14 4.96
C LEU A 12 -12.01 -3.44 4.29
N GLN A 13 -11.10 -4.14 4.97
CA GLN A 13 -10.64 -5.44 4.55
C GLN A 13 -11.44 -6.50 5.32
N SER A 14 -12.30 -7.23 4.62
CA SER A 14 -13.02 -8.35 5.24
C SER A 14 -12.09 -9.54 5.43
N THR A 15 -12.26 -10.25 6.54
CA THR A 15 -11.61 -11.53 6.84
C THR A 15 -12.47 -12.70 6.36
N ILE A 16 -11.93 -13.92 6.45
CA ILE A 16 -12.47 -15.24 6.03
C ILE A 16 -13.92 -15.61 6.43
N PHE A 17 -14.67 -14.73 7.09
CA PHE A 17 -16.01 -14.98 7.64
C PHE A 17 -17.12 -14.15 6.97
N GLU A 18 -16.88 -13.57 5.79
CA GLU A 18 -17.93 -12.89 5.05
C GLU A 18 -19.00 -13.92 4.58
N PRO A 19 -20.26 -13.85 5.07
CA PRO A 19 -21.27 -14.89 4.82
C PRO A 19 -21.63 -15.08 3.34
N ALA A 20 -21.36 -14.07 2.51
CA ALA A 20 -21.60 -14.11 1.07
C ALA A 20 -20.63 -15.06 0.34
N VAL A 21 -19.56 -15.50 0.98
CA VAL A 21 -18.51 -16.33 0.37
C VAL A 21 -18.05 -17.39 1.37
N ALA A 22 -18.91 -18.34 1.71
CA ALA A 22 -18.57 -19.45 2.61
C ALA A 22 -17.40 -20.27 2.01
N PRO A 23 -16.23 -20.37 2.68
CA PRO A 23 -15.10 -21.11 2.14
C PRO A 23 -15.22 -22.59 2.50
N GLU A 24 -15.35 -23.46 1.50
CA GLU A 24 -15.38 -24.93 1.72
C GLU A 24 -13.99 -25.53 2.01
N LEU A 25 -12.89 -24.78 1.92
CA LEU A 25 -11.53 -25.33 2.02
C LEU A 25 -10.57 -24.47 2.86
N PHE A 26 -9.83 -25.13 3.76
CA PHE A 26 -8.83 -24.55 4.65
C PHE A 26 -7.62 -24.03 3.85
N GLY A 27 -7.19 -22.79 4.12
CA GLY A 27 -5.88 -22.26 3.64
C GLY A 27 -5.84 -20.82 3.12
N TYR A 28 -6.95 -20.08 3.12
CA TYR A 28 -7.05 -18.86 2.29
C TYR A 28 -7.03 -17.53 3.06
N SER A 29 -6.17 -16.60 2.63
CA SER A 29 -6.23 -15.18 3.01
C SER A 29 -7.16 -14.42 2.06
N TRP A 30 -8.47 -14.58 2.25
CA TRP A 30 -9.49 -13.78 1.61
C TRP A 30 -9.35 -12.33 2.09
N ARG A 31 -9.14 -11.39 1.17
CA ARG A 31 -9.10 -9.95 1.48
C ARG A 31 -10.01 -9.24 0.48
N LEU A 32 -11.30 -9.46 0.67
CA LEU A 32 -12.32 -8.71 -0.04
C LEU A 32 -12.29 -7.26 0.47
N LEU A 33 -12.35 -6.30 -0.45
CA LEU A 33 -12.26 -4.89 -0.09
C LEU A 33 -13.57 -4.16 -0.35
N ARG A 34 -14.00 -3.42 0.66
CA ARG A 34 -15.04 -2.39 0.56
C ARG A 34 -14.43 -1.03 0.85
N LEU A 35 -15.03 -0.02 0.25
CA LEU A 35 -14.80 1.36 0.61
C LEU A 35 -15.91 1.79 1.56
N ALA A 36 -15.57 2.65 2.52
CA ALA A 36 -16.53 3.21 3.44
C ALA A 36 -16.25 4.70 3.64
N ARG A 37 -17.31 5.50 3.65
CA ARG A 37 -17.26 6.95 3.90
C ARG A 37 -18.15 7.29 5.08
N CYS A 38 -17.66 8.14 5.96
CA CYS A 38 -18.43 8.80 7.00
C CYS A 38 -18.30 10.31 6.79
N ASP A 39 -19.42 10.99 6.58
CA ASP A 39 -19.42 12.45 6.36
C ASP A 39 -19.32 13.21 7.69
N ASP A 40 -19.74 12.59 8.80
CA ASP A 40 -19.65 13.12 10.16
C ASP A 40 -19.46 12.00 11.20
N LEU A 41 -18.24 11.84 11.66
CA LEU A 41 -17.83 10.87 12.68
C LEU A 41 -18.59 11.02 14.00
N THR A 42 -19.16 12.19 14.29
CA THR A 42 -19.97 12.39 15.51
C THR A 42 -21.35 11.74 15.41
N LYS A 43 -21.84 11.50 14.18
CA LYS A 43 -23.08 10.77 13.90
C LYS A 43 -22.82 9.28 13.72
N GLY A 44 -21.64 8.93 13.20
CA GLY A 44 -21.21 7.54 13.04
C GLY A 44 -21.93 6.79 11.91
N GLU A 45 -22.56 7.49 10.98
CA GLU A 45 -23.22 6.90 9.81
C GLU A 45 -22.21 6.65 8.70
N TRP A 46 -22.16 5.41 8.20
CA TRP A 46 -21.21 4.98 7.16
C TRP A 46 -21.92 4.55 5.89
N VAL A 47 -21.55 5.16 4.77
CA VAL A 47 -21.89 4.69 3.42
C VAL A 47 -20.81 3.71 2.98
N GLN A 48 -21.20 2.51 2.53
CA GLN A 48 -20.25 1.49 2.09
C GLN A 48 -20.50 1.10 0.63
N GLN A 49 -19.41 0.82 -0.10
CA GLN A 49 -19.45 0.38 -1.48
C GLN A 49 -18.53 -0.84 -1.69
N PRO A 50 -19.00 -1.90 -2.36
CA PRO A 50 -18.15 -2.98 -2.86
C PRO A 50 -17.04 -2.44 -3.78
N TRP A 51 -15.80 -2.92 -3.65
CA TRP A 51 -14.72 -2.58 -4.58
C TRP A 51 -14.03 -3.80 -5.16
N LEU A 52 -13.27 -4.56 -4.37
CA LEU A 52 -12.58 -5.79 -4.82
C LEU A 52 -13.20 -6.99 -4.13
N MET A 53 -14.41 -7.34 -4.57
CA MET A 53 -15.28 -8.36 -3.95
C MET A 53 -15.48 -9.58 -4.85
N ARG A 54 -14.41 -10.08 -5.51
CA ARG A 54 -14.46 -11.27 -6.37
C ARG A 54 -14.63 -12.55 -5.55
N LYS A 55 -15.37 -13.54 -6.08
CA LYS A 55 -15.61 -14.83 -5.41
C LYS A 55 -14.34 -15.62 -5.12
N PHE A 56 -13.24 -15.38 -5.83
CA PHE A 56 -11.93 -15.97 -5.51
C PHE A 56 -10.84 -14.88 -5.42
N GLY A 57 -11.18 -13.71 -4.87
CA GLY A 57 -10.28 -12.56 -4.79
C GLY A 57 -9.17 -12.66 -3.75
N GLN A 58 -7.95 -12.29 -4.14
CA GLN A 58 -6.80 -12.15 -3.25
C GLN A 58 -6.16 -10.77 -3.41
N THR A 59 -6.31 -9.95 -2.38
CA THR A 59 -5.79 -8.57 -2.37
C THR A 59 -4.71 -8.42 -1.31
N LYS A 60 -3.58 -7.80 -1.63
CA LYS A 60 -2.56 -7.38 -0.65
C LYS A 60 -2.46 -5.86 -0.70
N LEU A 61 -2.91 -5.18 0.35
CA LEU A 61 -2.71 -3.75 0.50
C LEU A 61 -1.25 -3.46 0.84
N ASN A 62 -0.63 -2.55 0.10
CA ASN A 62 0.75 -2.13 0.32
C ASN A 62 0.80 -0.80 1.06
N ASP A 63 0.18 0.24 0.52
CA ASP A 63 0.24 1.60 1.06
C ASP A 63 -1.02 2.40 0.76
N MET A 64 -1.23 3.48 1.50
CA MET A 64 -2.30 4.43 1.28
C MET A 64 -1.85 5.84 1.69
N ILE A 65 -2.04 6.82 0.81
CA ILE A 65 -1.70 8.23 1.07
C ILE A 65 -2.85 9.16 0.68
N VAL A 66 -2.87 10.35 1.28
CA VAL A 66 -3.59 11.51 0.74
C VAL A 66 -2.60 12.30 -0.10
N ALA A 67 -2.93 12.56 -1.35
CA ALA A 67 -2.10 13.38 -2.22
C ALA A 67 -2.45 14.88 -2.12
N PRO A 68 -1.58 15.78 -2.62
CA PRO A 68 -1.84 17.22 -2.58
C PRO A 68 -3.11 17.67 -3.31
N ASP A 69 -3.60 16.88 -4.27
CA ASP A 69 -4.86 17.13 -4.97
C ASP A 69 -6.11 16.74 -4.15
N GLY A 70 -5.92 16.30 -2.90
CA GLY A 70 -6.99 15.84 -2.01
C GLY A 70 -7.47 14.42 -2.32
N GLY A 71 -6.97 13.76 -3.36
CA GLY A 71 -7.29 12.36 -3.67
C GLY A 71 -6.67 11.39 -2.66
N ILE A 72 -7.34 10.27 -2.43
CA ILE A 72 -6.78 9.15 -1.67
C ILE A 72 -6.22 8.14 -2.66
N TYR A 73 -4.95 7.79 -2.52
CA TYR A 73 -4.28 6.84 -3.40
C TYR A 73 -3.90 5.59 -2.63
N VAL A 74 -4.21 4.43 -3.20
CA VAL A 74 -3.98 3.11 -2.60
C VAL A 74 -3.11 2.28 -3.53
N ALA A 75 -1.97 1.82 -3.03
CA ALA A 75 -1.11 0.85 -3.70
C ALA A 75 -1.47 -0.56 -3.21
N TYR A 76 -1.69 -1.50 -4.13
CA TYR A 76 -2.08 -2.86 -3.77
C TYR A 76 -1.72 -3.88 -4.85
N HIS A 77 -1.68 -5.16 -4.47
CA HIS A 77 -1.69 -6.26 -5.42
C HIS A 77 -3.05 -6.93 -5.42
N HIS A 78 -3.52 -7.36 -6.58
CA HIS A 78 -4.78 -8.10 -6.68
C HIS A 78 -4.72 -9.17 -7.77
N ARG A 79 -5.37 -10.30 -7.48
CA ARG A 79 -5.90 -11.22 -8.48
C ARG A 79 -7.30 -11.62 -8.04
N GLY A 80 -8.19 -11.90 -8.97
CA GLY A 80 -9.53 -12.35 -8.62
C GLY A 80 -10.31 -12.83 -9.84
N GLY A 81 -11.11 -13.87 -9.63
CA GLY A 81 -12.03 -14.44 -10.59
C GLY A 81 -13.30 -14.91 -9.90
N ASP A 82 -14.32 -15.23 -10.69
CA ASP A 82 -15.63 -15.66 -10.19
C ASP A 82 -16.00 -17.12 -10.58
N GLU A 83 -15.22 -17.73 -11.47
CA GLU A 83 -15.48 -19.06 -12.02
C GLU A 83 -15.07 -20.19 -11.06
N SER A 84 -13.77 -20.31 -10.78
CA SER A 84 -13.21 -21.30 -9.85
C SER A 84 -11.95 -20.79 -9.17
N TYR A 85 -11.58 -21.47 -8.08
CA TYR A 85 -10.34 -21.19 -7.38
C TYR A 85 -9.12 -21.51 -8.27
N GLU A 86 -9.15 -22.66 -8.92
CA GLU A 86 -8.05 -23.17 -9.77
C GLU A 86 -7.78 -22.22 -10.94
N ALA A 87 -8.83 -21.73 -11.60
CA ALA A 87 -8.70 -20.76 -12.68
C ALA A 87 -8.11 -19.44 -12.18
N THR A 88 -8.51 -19.00 -10.97
CA THR A 88 -8.03 -17.76 -10.38
C THR A 88 -6.57 -17.84 -9.93
N GLU A 89 -6.10 -19.00 -9.47
CA GLU A 89 -4.69 -19.19 -9.11
C GLU A 89 -3.76 -19.08 -10.32
N GLN A 90 -4.24 -19.37 -11.53
CA GLN A 90 -3.47 -19.19 -12.76
C GLN A 90 -3.38 -17.73 -13.21
N LEU A 91 -4.20 -16.82 -12.65
CA LEU A 91 -4.13 -15.40 -12.97
C LEU A 91 -2.93 -14.74 -12.28
N PRO A 92 -2.22 -13.83 -12.97
CA PRO A 92 -1.14 -13.09 -12.36
C PRO A 92 -1.67 -12.21 -11.22
N LYS A 93 -0.96 -12.19 -10.10
CA LYS A 93 -1.21 -11.25 -9.01
C LYS A 93 -0.48 -9.94 -9.29
N GLU A 94 -1.14 -9.07 -10.03
CA GLU A 94 -0.55 -7.82 -10.50
C GLU A 94 -0.60 -6.71 -9.45
N TYR A 95 0.23 -5.69 -9.68
CA TYR A 95 0.31 -4.47 -8.88
C TYR A 95 -0.50 -3.34 -9.52
N TYR A 96 -1.27 -2.65 -8.68
CA TYR A 96 -2.15 -1.57 -9.09
C TYR A 96 -2.04 -0.38 -8.14
N ILE A 97 -2.44 0.77 -8.66
CA ILE A 97 -2.71 1.98 -7.88
C ILE A 97 -4.15 2.35 -8.13
N ALA A 98 -4.90 2.65 -7.07
CA ALA A 98 -6.24 3.18 -7.17
C ALA A 98 -6.31 4.60 -6.62
N ARG A 99 -6.98 5.50 -7.33
CA ARG A 99 -7.44 6.78 -6.81
C ARG A 99 -8.88 6.62 -6.34
N ILE A 100 -9.14 6.91 -5.07
CA ILE A 100 -10.46 6.89 -4.44
C ILE A 100 -10.98 8.32 -4.34
N GLY A 101 -12.13 8.57 -4.97
CA GLY A 101 -12.86 9.83 -4.87
C GLY A 101 -13.64 9.97 -3.58
N GLU A 102 -14.08 11.18 -3.26
CA GLU A 102 -14.91 11.46 -2.08
C GLU A 102 -16.30 10.82 -2.18
N ASP A 103 -16.76 10.53 -3.39
CA ASP A 103 -17.99 9.80 -3.69
C ASP A 103 -17.80 8.27 -3.70
N LEU A 104 -16.63 7.78 -3.29
CA LEU A 104 -16.22 6.37 -3.36
C LEU A 104 -16.04 5.84 -4.80
N SER A 105 -15.99 6.71 -5.81
CA SER A 105 -15.54 6.32 -7.15
C SER A 105 -14.09 5.83 -7.11
N VAL A 106 -13.77 4.88 -7.99
CA VAL A 106 -12.42 4.30 -8.09
C VAL A 106 -11.93 4.41 -9.51
N GLU A 107 -10.77 5.03 -9.67
CA GLU A 107 -9.96 4.96 -10.88
C GLU A 107 -8.75 4.06 -10.61
N THR A 108 -8.45 3.11 -11.51
CA THR A 108 -7.36 2.13 -11.32
C THR A 108 -6.32 2.26 -12.41
N PHE A 109 -5.05 2.22 -12.01
CA PHE A 109 -3.88 2.35 -12.87
C PHE A 109 -2.99 1.12 -12.76
N SER A 110 -2.38 0.72 -13.87
CA SER A 110 -1.40 -0.38 -13.95
C SER A 110 -0.01 0.17 -14.33
N PRO A 111 0.88 0.37 -13.35
CA PRO A 111 2.20 0.97 -13.56
C PRO A 111 3.12 0.14 -14.47
N GLY A 112 2.85 -1.16 -14.66
CA GLY A 112 3.65 -2.05 -15.50
C GLY A 112 4.92 -2.61 -14.82
N PHE A 113 5.02 -2.48 -13.49
CA PHE A 113 6.02 -3.14 -12.66
C PHE A 113 5.33 -3.68 -11.40
N SER A 114 5.93 -4.66 -10.71
CA SER A 114 5.26 -5.41 -9.63
C SER A 114 6.17 -5.61 -8.42
N PRO A 115 6.32 -4.58 -7.56
CA PRO A 115 7.16 -4.67 -6.38
C PRO A 115 6.44 -5.45 -5.27
N VAL A 116 7.08 -6.42 -4.62
CA VAL A 116 6.47 -7.28 -3.58
C VAL A 116 5.81 -6.48 -2.45
N SER A 117 6.38 -5.33 -2.10
CA SER A 117 5.81 -4.33 -1.20
C SER A 117 6.20 -2.94 -1.67
N SER A 118 5.33 -1.96 -1.50
CA SER A 118 5.58 -0.60 -1.98
C SER A 118 5.12 0.50 -1.03
N ARG A 119 5.64 1.70 -1.27
CA ARG A 119 5.27 2.97 -0.65
C ARG A 119 5.11 4.05 -1.70
N LEU A 120 4.10 4.90 -1.55
CA LEU A 120 3.81 6.04 -2.44
C LEU A 120 4.34 7.35 -1.82
N PHE A 121 4.93 8.21 -2.63
CA PHE A 121 5.42 9.52 -2.20
C PHE A 121 5.01 10.59 -3.20
N VAL A 122 4.76 11.78 -2.68
CA VAL A 122 4.67 13.00 -3.47
C VAL A 122 5.63 13.98 -2.83
N ASP A 123 6.55 14.52 -3.63
CA ASP A 123 7.54 15.47 -3.16
C ASP A 123 6.98 16.90 -3.05
N SER A 124 7.77 17.82 -2.51
CA SER A 124 7.35 19.23 -2.35
C SER A 124 7.04 19.94 -3.67
N ALA A 125 7.56 19.44 -4.80
CA ALA A 125 7.29 19.93 -6.15
C ALA A 125 6.10 19.22 -6.83
N GLY A 126 5.43 18.28 -6.16
CA GLY A 126 4.31 17.51 -6.69
C GLY A 126 4.69 16.32 -7.58
N ARG A 127 5.97 15.92 -7.62
CA ARG A 127 6.41 14.72 -8.37
C ARG A 127 6.12 13.47 -7.56
N TRP A 128 5.71 12.43 -8.28
CA TRP A 128 5.29 11.17 -7.69
C TRP A 128 6.40 10.13 -7.73
N TYR A 129 6.54 9.41 -6.62
CA TYR A 129 7.49 8.31 -6.50
C TYR A 129 6.83 7.08 -5.90
N ILE A 130 7.33 5.92 -6.31
CA ILE A 130 7.03 4.64 -5.71
C ILE A 130 8.35 4.05 -5.28
N MET A 131 8.45 3.62 -4.04
CA MET A 131 9.57 2.79 -3.60
C MET A 131 9.04 1.42 -3.27
N GLY A 132 9.77 0.38 -3.64
CA GLY A 132 9.36 -0.98 -3.35
C GLY A 132 10.48 -1.98 -3.55
N ARG A 133 10.24 -3.19 -3.07
CA ARG A 133 11.19 -4.30 -3.17
C ARG A 133 10.87 -5.14 -4.40
N GLN A 134 11.86 -5.37 -5.25
CA GLN A 134 11.80 -6.27 -6.40
C GLN A 134 13.17 -6.99 -6.49
N ASP A 135 13.20 -8.27 -6.86
CA ASP A 135 14.45 -9.03 -7.08
C ASP A 135 15.54 -8.84 -5.98
N ASP A 136 15.13 -8.93 -4.71
CA ASP A 136 15.95 -8.74 -3.49
C ASP A 136 16.54 -7.34 -3.23
N ALA A 137 16.30 -6.35 -4.08
CA ALA A 137 16.73 -4.98 -3.89
C ALA A 137 15.57 -4.03 -3.59
N LEU A 138 15.85 -2.91 -2.91
CA LEU A 138 14.95 -1.77 -2.93
C LEU A 138 15.18 -0.97 -4.19
N HIS A 139 14.09 -0.60 -4.82
CA HIS A 139 14.06 0.26 -5.99
C HIS A 139 13.16 1.45 -5.71
N MET A 140 13.43 2.52 -6.43
CA MET A 140 12.58 3.69 -6.48
C MET A 140 12.27 4.04 -7.92
N TRP A 141 11.00 4.31 -8.19
CA TRP A 141 10.50 4.74 -9.48
C TRP A 141 9.91 6.13 -9.33
N ARG A 142 10.33 7.07 -10.18
CA ARG A 142 9.55 8.28 -10.40
C ARG A 142 8.46 7.94 -11.40
N VAL A 143 7.23 8.30 -11.11
CA VAL A 143 6.06 7.92 -11.91
C VAL A 143 5.26 9.15 -12.30
N ASP A 144 4.50 9.05 -13.40
CA ASP A 144 3.58 10.11 -13.83
C ASP A 144 2.12 9.64 -13.74
N PRO A 145 1.30 10.21 -12.83
CA PRO A 145 -0.13 9.90 -12.76
C PRO A 145 -0.88 10.12 -14.07
N LYS A 146 -0.45 11.07 -14.92
CA LYS A 146 -1.09 11.36 -16.22
C LYS A 146 -0.85 10.26 -17.25
N ASP A 147 0.22 9.48 -17.06
CA ASP A 147 0.54 8.33 -17.89
C ASP A 147 0.37 7.04 -17.07
N ASN A 148 -0.78 6.86 -16.41
CA ASN A 148 -1.13 5.65 -15.67
C ASN A 148 -0.07 5.19 -14.65
N PHE A 149 0.66 6.14 -14.03
CA PHE A 149 1.77 5.87 -13.12
C PHE A 149 2.91 5.06 -13.75
N LYS A 150 3.12 5.14 -15.08
CA LYS A 150 4.29 4.54 -15.72
C LYS A 150 5.58 5.14 -15.14
N PRO A 151 6.64 4.31 -14.95
CA PRO A 151 7.96 4.82 -14.59
C PRO A 151 8.47 5.79 -15.63
N THR A 152 8.79 6.99 -15.19
CA THR A 152 9.56 7.96 -15.98
C THR A 152 11.05 7.83 -15.71
N LYS A 153 11.41 7.34 -14.52
CA LYS A 153 12.78 7.06 -14.08
C LYS A 153 12.80 5.95 -13.03
N HIS A 154 13.94 5.29 -12.89
CA HIS A 154 14.15 4.17 -11.98
C HIS A 154 15.56 4.24 -11.40
N TRP A 155 15.67 4.00 -10.09
CA TRP A 155 16.92 3.91 -9.35
C TRP A 155 16.93 2.64 -8.52
N ASP A 156 18.07 1.95 -8.54
CA ASP A 156 18.40 0.94 -7.55
C ASP A 156 18.96 1.64 -6.31
N LEU A 157 18.54 1.20 -5.12
CA LEU A 157 19.00 1.78 -3.86
C LEU A 157 20.07 0.86 -3.24
N PRO A 158 21.37 1.09 -3.52
CA PRO A 158 22.44 0.24 -3.01
C PRO A 158 22.56 0.34 -1.49
N GLY A 159 23.12 -0.70 -0.85
CA GLY A 159 23.32 -0.75 0.60
C GLY A 159 22.05 -0.98 1.41
N THR A 160 20.94 -1.34 0.76
CA THR A 160 19.65 -1.63 1.40
C THR A 160 19.41 -3.12 1.66
N ASP A 161 20.46 -3.94 1.55
CA ASP A 161 20.41 -5.40 1.65
C ASP A 161 19.89 -5.89 3.02
N ASN A 162 20.16 -5.11 4.07
CA ASN A 162 19.70 -5.38 5.43
C ASN A 162 18.28 -4.87 5.70
N LEU A 163 17.68 -4.11 4.77
CA LEU A 163 16.33 -3.57 4.93
C LEU A 163 15.25 -4.58 4.50
N LYS A 164 15.20 -5.73 5.19
CA LYS A 164 14.44 -6.91 4.75
C LYS A 164 12.93 -6.89 5.05
N ALA A 165 12.44 -5.98 5.89
CA ALA A 165 11.06 -5.96 6.39
C ALA A 165 10.31 -4.64 6.10
N MET A 166 9.03 -4.59 6.53
CA MET A 166 8.08 -3.46 6.47
C MET A 166 8.78 -2.10 6.39
N LEU A 167 8.72 -1.47 5.23
CA LEU A 167 9.16 -0.10 5.02
C LEU A 167 8.24 0.81 5.83
N HIS A 168 8.64 1.28 7.00
CA HIS A 168 7.96 2.42 7.60
C HIS A 168 8.58 3.69 7.02
N THR A 169 7.74 4.51 6.41
CA THR A 169 8.16 5.81 5.90
C THR A 169 7.64 6.87 6.83
N LEU A 170 8.54 7.55 7.54
CA LEU A 170 8.21 8.78 8.25
C LEU A 170 8.16 9.88 7.20
N ARG A 171 7.07 9.94 6.42
CA ARG A 171 6.70 11.15 5.68
C ARG A 171 5.55 11.85 6.45
N PRO A 172 5.73 13.11 6.85
CA PRO A 172 4.96 13.76 7.91
C PRO A 172 3.47 13.98 7.65
N GLU A 173 3.06 14.13 6.40
CA GLU A 173 1.63 14.31 6.09
C GLU A 173 0.81 13.01 6.14
N ARG A 174 1.44 11.86 6.44
CA ARG A 174 0.70 10.60 6.57
C ARG A 174 -0.23 10.62 7.79
N PHE A 175 0.15 11.32 8.87
CA PHE A 175 -0.66 11.54 10.08
C PHE A 175 -0.12 12.73 10.92
N GLY A 176 -0.31 13.98 10.47
CA GLY A 176 -0.14 15.17 11.32
C GLY A 176 1.22 15.35 12.00
N GLY A 177 2.32 14.86 11.40
CA GLY A 177 3.68 15.05 11.90
C GLY A 177 4.38 16.25 11.26
N GLU A 178 5.45 16.74 11.89
CA GLU A 178 6.30 17.82 11.37
C GLU A 178 7.22 17.32 10.23
N GLY A 179 7.27 18.10 9.15
CA GLY A 179 8.14 17.99 7.96
C GLY A 179 9.64 17.79 8.22
N ASP A 180 10.28 16.75 7.66
CA ASP A 180 11.72 16.81 7.28
C ASP A 180 11.88 17.00 5.75
N GLY A 181 10.98 17.81 5.18
CA GLY A 181 11.00 18.15 3.75
C GLY A 181 10.88 16.94 2.82
N ASP A 182 11.83 16.83 1.88
CA ASP A 182 11.84 15.78 0.86
C ASP A 182 12.66 14.53 1.23
N THR A 183 13.10 14.44 2.47
CA THR A 183 13.77 13.25 3.00
C THR A 183 12.81 12.06 3.12
N VAL A 184 13.30 10.89 2.74
CA VAL A 184 12.66 9.60 2.98
C VAL A 184 13.40 8.92 4.12
N HIS A 185 12.70 8.63 5.21
CA HIS A 185 13.22 7.80 6.29
C HIS A 185 12.65 6.40 6.16
N LEU A 186 13.52 5.40 6.12
CA LEU A 186 13.18 3.99 6.15
C LEU A 186 13.51 3.42 7.51
N VAL A 187 12.53 2.82 8.16
CA VAL A 187 12.73 2.04 9.39
C VAL A 187 12.25 0.61 9.14
N THR A 188 13.07 -0.36 9.52
CA THR A 188 12.79 -1.78 9.31
C THR A 188 13.44 -2.63 10.40
N GLY A 189 12.83 -3.77 10.71
CA GLY A 189 13.34 -4.75 11.67
C GLY A 189 13.99 -5.93 10.95
N ASP A 190 15.14 -6.39 11.43
CA ASP A 190 15.69 -7.67 11.06
C ASP A 190 14.98 -8.76 11.87
N TYR A 191 14.12 -9.54 11.21
CA TYR A 191 13.42 -10.67 11.82
C TYR A 191 14.35 -11.85 12.15
N ARG A 192 15.65 -11.78 11.85
CA ARG A 192 16.62 -12.76 12.33
C ARG A 192 16.73 -12.62 13.85
N ARG A 193 16.19 -13.60 14.56
CA ARG A 193 16.29 -13.74 16.02
C ARG A 193 17.75 -13.62 16.44
N ILE A 194 18.11 -12.57 17.17
CA ILE A 194 19.40 -12.47 17.82
C ILE A 194 19.27 -13.24 19.15
N PRO A 195 20.00 -14.35 19.36
CA PRO A 195 19.95 -15.07 20.62
C PRO A 195 20.49 -14.16 21.73
N PHE A 196 19.68 -13.84 22.75
CA PHE A 196 20.11 -12.99 23.86
C PHE A 196 19.54 -13.43 25.22
N ASP A 197 19.40 -14.75 25.42
CA ASP A 197 18.62 -15.42 26.48
C ASP A 197 17.20 -15.81 26.05
N ASP A 198 16.67 -16.85 26.68
CA ASP A 198 15.44 -17.53 26.28
C ASP A 198 14.16 -16.74 26.62
N THR A 199 14.28 -15.50 27.12
CA THR A 199 13.16 -14.74 27.69
C THR A 199 12.72 -13.55 26.85
N VAL A 200 13.56 -13.06 25.92
CA VAL A 200 13.21 -11.92 25.05
C VAL A 200 13.80 -12.07 23.65
N ASP A 201 12.95 -12.03 22.63
CA ASP A 201 13.43 -11.86 21.25
C ASP A 201 13.90 -10.42 21.03
N ARG A 202 15.16 -10.27 20.59
CA ARG A 202 15.69 -8.99 20.11
C ARG A 202 15.77 -9.01 18.60
N PHE A 203 15.19 -7.97 17.98
CA PHE A 203 15.27 -7.72 16.55
C PHE A 203 16.16 -6.50 16.33
N GLY A 204 17.10 -6.59 15.38
CA GLY A 204 17.89 -5.42 14.98
C GLY A 204 16.97 -4.41 14.29
N LEU A 205 16.98 -3.15 14.73
CA LEU A 205 16.28 -2.08 14.03
C LEU A 205 17.28 -1.35 13.13
N TRP A 206 16.92 -1.18 11.86
CA TRP A 206 17.70 -0.46 10.88
C TRP A 206 16.97 0.81 10.48
N HIS A 207 17.72 1.91 10.42
CA HIS A 207 17.26 3.19 9.90
C HIS A 207 18.16 3.60 8.72
N ALA A 208 17.54 4.07 7.66
CA ALA A 208 18.22 4.74 6.55
C ALA A 208 17.44 6.02 6.21
N SER A 209 18.14 7.08 5.82
CA SER A 209 17.52 8.29 5.31
C SER A 209 18.24 8.80 4.07
N PHE A 210 17.49 9.31 3.12
CA PHE A 210 18.01 9.89 1.89
C PHE A 210 17.03 10.91 1.32
N GLU A 211 17.56 11.90 0.61
CA GLU A 211 16.76 12.88 -0.13
C GLU A 211 16.13 12.26 -1.37
N LEU A 212 14.90 12.66 -1.71
CA LEU A 212 14.32 12.26 -2.99
C LEU A 212 15.15 12.80 -4.17
N PRO A 213 15.45 11.96 -5.19
CA PRO A 213 16.22 12.40 -6.33
C PRO A 213 15.40 13.36 -7.18
N VAL A 214 15.97 14.54 -7.34
CA VAL A 214 15.43 15.68 -8.09
C VAL A 214 15.85 15.65 -9.56
N ASN A 215 17.04 15.11 -9.85
CA ASN A 215 17.70 15.11 -11.16
C ASN A 215 18.35 13.74 -11.46
N GLU A 216 18.78 13.55 -12.72
CA GLU A 216 19.26 12.32 -13.41
C GLU A 216 18.18 11.45 -14.02
#